data_AF-A0A821BRW8-F1
#
_entry.id   AF-A0A821BRW8-F1
#
_cell.length_a   1.000
_cell.length_b   1.000
_cell.length_c   1.000
_cell.angle_alpha   90.00
_cell.angle_beta   90.00
_cell.angle_gamma   90.00
#
_symmetry.space_group_name_H-M   'P 1'
#
loop_
_entity.id
_entity.type
_entity.pdbx_description
1 polymer ?
#
loop_
_entity_poly.entity_id
_entity_poly.type
_entity_poly.pdbx_seq_one_letter_code
_entity_poly.pdbx_strand_id
1 'polypeptide(L)'
;SFDNTTDDSYGVYNGLLINNPLFTTATATNLPYVGNGQALTFNSGSSQSFAVSSPFFNLSYTSFTIEAWIYSTSLTGNRGIFGQCQCSICAYQCLYFIIRNYRLYIDFTSTYLSSSTSLSASNWYHIAFVYNYATRQQILYVNGIQDAIKSNAQAYQGQNGSIHIGSTQVYSTMNFFQGYIDNVALTTRAKSSVEILRDASLMAYYSFDLPNQNTDNGPNGLDGTLNNIVTATGYVNEAVRFLGSSSSYFRAYGFYQLPYGVTNGKPFSIAMWINPSSVNNIAIIQMFWSRGSSSNCEILVGISSSNGLTGQLFVHNTALTGSFVTQNTWTRVSLTYSSGNGYTLYINGVLFGSTGTASYSLTGLFANLCIGYPLNCGSSSVNGYYQGYIDELYIYNRELSQTDVTSLANP
;
A
#
# COMPACT_ATOMS: atom_id res chain seq x y z
N SER A 1 -5.64 -12.12 0.10
CA SER A 1 -6.30 -11.11 -0.75
C SER A 1 -7.51 -11.76 -1.40
N PHE A 2 -8.51 -10.99 -1.86
CA PHE A 2 -9.68 -11.57 -2.53
C PHE A 2 -9.47 -11.68 -4.05
N ASP A 3 -8.39 -12.34 -4.45
CA ASP A 3 -7.96 -12.44 -5.85
C ASP A 3 -8.51 -13.70 -6.53
N ASN A 4 -9.82 -13.67 -6.85
CA ASN A 4 -10.52 -14.76 -7.52
C ASN A 4 -10.53 -16.11 -6.77
N THR A 5 -10.27 -16.09 -5.47
CA THR A 5 -10.26 -17.28 -4.63
C THR A 5 -10.88 -17.00 -3.27
N THR A 6 -11.47 -18.05 -2.69
CA THR A 6 -11.97 -18.05 -1.31
C THR A 6 -10.99 -18.67 -0.33
N ASP A 7 -9.84 -19.13 -0.82
CA ASP A 7 -8.82 -19.77 -0.01
C ASP A 7 -8.00 -18.72 0.75
N ASP A 8 -7.60 -19.05 1.98
CA ASP A 8 -6.64 -18.23 2.70
C ASP A 8 -5.21 -18.53 2.25
N SER A 9 -4.25 -17.69 2.63
CA SER A 9 -2.85 -17.84 2.22
C SER A 9 -2.17 -19.11 2.74
N TYR A 10 -2.73 -19.76 3.76
CA TYR A 10 -2.19 -21.00 4.34
C TYR A 10 -3.01 -22.24 3.96
N GLY A 11 -4.15 -22.09 3.26
CA GLY A 11 -5.03 -23.18 2.84
C GLY A 11 -5.72 -23.94 3.98
N VAL A 12 -5.89 -23.31 5.14
CA VAL A 12 -6.48 -23.90 6.35
C VAL A 12 -7.85 -23.32 6.66
N TYR A 13 -8.02 -22.00 6.51
CA TYR A 13 -9.20 -21.24 6.91
C TYR A 13 -9.95 -20.69 5.70
N ASN A 14 -10.14 -21.54 4.69
CA ASN A 14 -10.86 -21.19 3.48
C ASN A 14 -12.32 -20.83 3.81
N GLY A 15 -12.85 -19.82 3.12
CA GLY A 15 -14.21 -19.36 3.35
C GLY A 15 -15.18 -19.77 2.25
N LEU A 16 -16.43 -19.35 2.44
CA LEU A 16 -17.54 -19.57 1.51
C LEU A 16 -18.24 -18.24 1.24
N LEU A 17 -18.59 -18.02 -0.02
CA LEU A 17 -19.41 -16.90 -0.44
C LEU A 17 -20.88 -17.19 -0.09
N ILE A 18 -21.51 -16.30 0.66
CA ILE A 18 -22.92 -16.38 1.06
C ILE A 18 -23.72 -15.36 0.27
N ASN A 19 -24.74 -15.82 -0.45
CA ASN A 19 -25.56 -15.02 -1.37
C ASN A 19 -24.76 -14.40 -2.54
N ASN A 20 -23.70 -15.08 -2.97
CA ASN A 20 -22.92 -14.80 -4.19
C ASN A 20 -22.35 -13.37 -4.30
N PRO A 21 -21.62 -12.83 -3.29
CA PRO A 21 -20.72 -11.70 -3.53
C PRO A 21 -19.75 -12.03 -4.67
N LEU A 22 -19.33 -10.99 -5.42
CA LEU A 22 -18.55 -11.16 -6.64
C LEU A 22 -17.14 -10.60 -6.47
N PHE A 23 -16.15 -11.26 -7.07
CA PHE A 23 -14.81 -10.68 -7.24
C PHE A 23 -14.86 -9.60 -8.32
N THR A 24 -14.35 -8.41 -8.03
CA THR A 24 -14.39 -7.28 -8.96
C THR A 24 -13.18 -7.29 -9.87
N THR A 25 -13.37 -7.05 -11.16
CA THR A 25 -12.26 -6.66 -12.03
C THR A 25 -11.88 -5.21 -11.79
N ALA A 26 -10.57 -4.93 -11.69
CA ALA A 26 -10.07 -3.57 -11.59
C ALA A 26 -10.47 -2.78 -12.85
N THR A 27 -11.21 -1.69 -12.68
CA THR A 27 -11.48 -0.72 -13.75
C THR A 27 -11.19 0.69 -13.27
N ALA A 28 -11.05 1.65 -14.19
CA ALA A 28 -10.87 3.06 -13.84
C ALA A 28 -11.98 3.63 -12.92
N THR A 29 -13.16 3.00 -12.88
CA THR A 29 -14.33 3.42 -12.09
C THR A 29 -14.66 2.49 -10.92
N ASN A 30 -14.04 1.31 -10.86
CA ASN A 30 -14.18 0.31 -9.81
C ASN A 30 -12.79 -0.18 -9.42
N LEU A 31 -12.12 0.63 -8.61
CA LEU A 31 -10.70 0.46 -8.33
C LEU A 31 -10.52 -0.49 -7.15
N PRO A 32 -9.68 -1.53 -7.23
CA PRO A 32 -9.15 -2.16 -6.03
C PRO A 32 -8.28 -1.12 -5.30
N TYR A 33 -7.99 -1.34 -4.02
CA TYR A 33 -7.18 -0.40 -3.25
C TYR A 33 -5.74 -0.28 -3.79
N VAL A 34 -5.32 -1.25 -4.63
CA VAL A 34 -4.11 -1.25 -5.48
C VAL A 34 -4.49 -1.60 -6.93
N GLY A 35 -3.64 -1.25 -7.90
CA GLY A 35 -3.96 -1.48 -9.33
C GLY A 35 -3.75 -2.90 -9.84
N ASN A 36 -3.60 -3.88 -8.95
CA ASN A 36 -3.51 -5.30 -9.24
C ASN A 36 -4.47 -6.06 -8.33
N GLY A 37 -4.94 -7.23 -8.76
CA GLY A 37 -5.86 -8.05 -7.99
C GLY A 37 -7.34 -7.64 -8.06
N GLN A 38 -8.13 -8.22 -7.16
CA GLN A 38 -9.58 -8.06 -7.08
C GLN A 38 -10.03 -7.84 -5.64
N ALA A 39 -11.03 -6.98 -5.45
CA ALA A 39 -11.77 -6.87 -4.20
C ALA A 39 -13.04 -7.72 -4.26
N LEU A 40 -13.58 -8.08 -3.09
CA LEU A 40 -14.89 -8.71 -3.01
C LEU A 40 -15.98 -7.63 -2.86
N THR A 41 -16.98 -7.64 -3.75
CA THR A 41 -18.12 -6.72 -3.67
C THR A 41 -19.27 -7.29 -2.85
N PHE A 42 -19.82 -6.45 -1.98
CA PHE A 42 -20.94 -6.77 -1.09
C PHE A 42 -22.11 -5.81 -1.35
N ASN A 43 -23.28 -6.40 -1.59
CA ASN A 43 -24.56 -5.72 -1.63
C ASN A 43 -25.37 -6.03 -0.37
N SER A 44 -25.61 -5.00 0.43
CA SER A 44 -26.37 -5.09 1.68
C SER A 44 -27.83 -5.49 1.45
N GLY A 45 -28.45 -5.06 0.34
CA GLY A 45 -29.82 -5.43 -0.02
C GLY A 45 -29.99 -6.90 -0.40
N SER A 46 -28.89 -7.57 -0.77
CA SER A 46 -28.84 -9.01 -1.08
C SER A 46 -28.31 -9.85 0.08
N SER A 47 -28.08 -9.26 1.26
CA SER A 47 -27.57 -9.97 2.44
C SER A 47 -26.28 -10.76 2.17
N GLN A 48 -25.36 -10.17 1.40
CA GLN A 48 -24.13 -10.84 0.97
C GLN A 48 -23.07 -10.84 2.07
N SER A 49 -22.34 -11.96 2.20
CA SER A 49 -21.21 -12.07 3.11
C SER A 49 -20.23 -13.17 2.69
N PHE A 50 -19.09 -13.22 3.34
CA PHE A 50 -18.10 -14.28 3.23
C PHE A 50 -17.95 -14.92 4.61
N ALA A 51 -18.03 -16.25 4.70
CA ALA A 51 -18.04 -16.96 5.99
C ALA A 51 -16.88 -17.95 6.09
N VAL A 52 -16.17 -17.94 7.22
CA VAL A 52 -15.20 -18.96 7.60
C VAL A 52 -15.74 -19.68 8.84
N SER A 53 -16.18 -20.92 8.66
CA SER A 53 -16.88 -21.68 9.69
C SER A 53 -16.07 -22.87 10.24
N SER A 54 -15.12 -23.39 9.48
CA SER A 54 -14.30 -24.53 9.89
C SER A 54 -12.90 -24.48 9.24
N PRO A 55 -11.83 -24.77 9.99
CA PRO A 55 -11.83 -24.97 11.45
C PRO A 55 -12.13 -23.67 12.19
N PHE A 56 -12.54 -23.77 13.46
CA PHE A 56 -12.78 -22.59 14.30
C PHE A 56 -11.48 -21.82 14.52
N PHE A 57 -11.50 -20.52 14.24
CA PHE A 57 -10.37 -19.64 14.50
C PHE A 57 -10.49 -19.03 15.91
N ASN A 58 -9.67 -19.50 16.85
CA ASN A 58 -9.78 -19.09 18.25
C ASN A 58 -9.12 -17.73 18.54
N LEU A 59 -9.94 -16.72 18.85
CA LEU A 59 -9.51 -15.39 19.33
C LEU A 59 -9.73 -15.18 20.84
N SER A 60 -10.26 -16.20 21.53
CA SER A 60 -10.65 -16.13 22.93
C SER A 60 -9.42 -16.00 23.84
N TYR A 61 -9.40 -14.98 24.70
CA TYR A 61 -8.29 -14.75 25.67
C TYR A 61 -6.90 -14.65 25.03
N THR A 62 -6.80 -14.20 23.77
CA THR A 62 -5.52 -14.01 23.07
C THR A 62 -5.39 -12.59 22.53
N SER A 63 -4.15 -12.20 22.21
CA SER A 63 -3.91 -10.99 21.41
C SER A 63 -4.20 -11.30 19.95
N PHE A 64 -4.74 -10.34 19.21
CA PHE A 64 -4.97 -10.50 17.78
C PHE A 64 -5.03 -9.15 17.06
N THR A 65 -4.89 -9.19 15.74
CA THR A 65 -5.05 -8.03 14.86
C THR A 65 -5.93 -8.39 13.67
N ILE A 66 -6.92 -7.54 13.39
CA ILE A 66 -7.77 -7.60 12.19
C ILE A 66 -7.41 -6.39 11.32
N GLU A 67 -7.09 -6.62 10.06
CA GLU A 67 -6.80 -5.59 9.05
C GLU A 67 -7.65 -5.82 7.81
N ALA A 68 -8.04 -4.74 7.14
CA ALA A 68 -8.72 -4.79 5.86
C ALA A 68 -8.59 -3.45 5.13
N TRP A 69 -8.65 -3.49 3.80
CA TRP A 69 -9.02 -2.34 3.00
C TRP A 69 -10.53 -2.34 2.80
N ILE A 70 -11.18 -1.20 3.04
CA ILE A 70 -12.63 -1.04 2.84
C ILE A 70 -12.94 0.16 1.94
N TYR A 71 -13.94 -0.01 1.07
CA TYR A 71 -14.55 1.05 0.26
C TYR A 71 -16.05 0.94 0.40
N SER A 72 -16.66 1.74 1.27
CA SER A 72 -18.10 1.71 1.44
C SER A 72 -18.79 2.72 0.54
N THR A 73 -19.74 2.28 -0.27
CA THR A 73 -20.57 3.16 -1.11
C THR A 73 -21.78 3.75 -0.36
N SER A 74 -22.05 3.27 0.86
CA SER A 74 -23.13 3.77 1.72
C SER A 74 -22.78 3.58 3.19
N LEU A 75 -22.63 4.70 3.92
CA LEU A 75 -22.33 4.73 5.35
C LEU A 75 -23.59 4.86 6.24
N THR A 76 -24.79 4.78 5.66
CA THR A 76 -26.06 4.99 6.38
C THR A 76 -26.45 3.76 7.20
N GLY A 77 -26.66 3.92 8.51
CA GLY A 77 -26.93 2.79 9.41
C GLY A 77 -25.67 2.00 9.77
N ASN A 78 -25.83 0.81 10.33
CA ASN A 78 -24.69 -0.06 10.62
C ASN A 78 -24.26 -0.83 9.36
N ARG A 79 -22.95 -0.95 9.12
CA ARG A 79 -22.37 -1.77 8.05
C ARG A 79 -21.38 -2.77 8.62
N GLY A 80 -21.67 -4.05 8.48
CA GLY A 80 -20.82 -5.12 9.02
C GLY A 80 -19.56 -5.32 8.20
N ILE A 81 -18.37 -5.15 8.80
CA ILE A 81 -17.09 -5.38 8.12
C ILE A 81 -16.56 -6.77 8.46
N PHE A 82 -16.45 -7.05 9.76
CA PHE A 82 -15.96 -8.32 10.29
C PHE A 82 -16.76 -8.70 11.53
N GLY A 83 -17.03 -9.99 11.73
CA GLY A 83 -17.72 -10.49 12.91
C GLY A 83 -17.26 -11.89 13.31
N GLN A 84 -17.23 -12.15 14.62
CA GLN A 84 -17.21 -13.50 15.17
C GLN A 84 -18.09 -13.50 16.42
N CYS A 85 -19.17 -14.29 16.41
CA CYS A 85 -20.21 -14.20 17.43
C CYS A 85 -20.70 -15.58 17.86
N GLN A 86 -20.56 -15.87 19.15
CA GLN A 86 -21.09 -17.08 19.78
C GLN A 86 -22.49 -16.85 20.36
N CYS A 87 -22.67 -15.75 21.12
CA CYS A 87 -23.92 -15.43 21.79
C CYS A 87 -24.15 -13.91 21.76
N SER A 88 -25.08 -13.46 20.92
CA SER A 88 -25.29 -12.04 20.59
C SER A 88 -25.80 -11.16 21.72
N ILE A 89 -26.24 -11.76 22.83
CA ILE A 89 -26.68 -11.07 24.04
C ILE A 89 -25.74 -11.29 25.24
N CYS A 90 -24.76 -12.19 25.10
CA CYS A 90 -23.81 -12.47 26.18
C CYS A 90 -22.66 -11.47 26.11
N ALA A 91 -22.29 -10.91 27.27
CA ALA A 91 -21.14 -10.03 27.36
C ALA A 91 -19.87 -10.75 26.88
N TYR A 92 -19.04 -10.03 26.13
CA TYR A 92 -17.71 -10.45 25.68
C TYR A 92 -17.67 -11.60 24.67
N GLN A 93 -18.80 -12.14 24.22
CA GLN A 93 -18.87 -13.31 23.33
C GLN A 93 -19.22 -13.00 21.86
N CYS A 94 -19.36 -11.72 21.50
CA CYS A 94 -19.57 -11.32 20.11
C CYS A 94 -18.72 -10.13 19.72
N LEU A 95 -17.70 -10.41 18.91
CA LEU A 95 -16.89 -9.41 18.25
C LEU A 95 -17.64 -8.94 16.99
N TYR A 96 -17.94 -7.65 16.94
CA TYR A 96 -18.45 -7.04 15.72
C TYR A 96 -17.68 -5.75 15.41
N PHE A 97 -17.09 -5.71 14.22
CA PHE A 97 -16.39 -4.57 13.67
C PHE A 97 -17.24 -3.99 12.54
N ILE A 98 -17.74 -2.77 12.72
CA ILE A 98 -18.72 -2.13 11.86
C ILE A 98 -18.35 -0.68 11.55
N ILE A 99 -19.03 -0.14 10.55
CA ILE A 99 -19.24 1.31 10.43
C ILE A 99 -20.55 1.66 11.14
N ARG A 100 -20.53 2.67 12.01
CA ARG A 100 -21.70 3.24 12.68
C ARG A 100 -21.51 4.75 12.78
N ASN A 101 -22.52 5.52 12.38
CA ASN A 101 -22.48 6.99 12.41
C ASN A 101 -21.20 7.55 11.76
N TYR A 102 -20.89 7.06 10.55
CA TYR A 102 -19.70 7.45 9.76
C TYR A 102 -18.36 7.10 10.41
N ARG A 103 -18.33 6.34 11.51
CA ARG A 103 -17.10 5.97 12.23
C ARG A 103 -16.93 4.48 12.30
N LEU A 104 -15.70 4.05 12.45
CA LEU A 104 -15.40 2.68 12.84
C LEU A 104 -15.86 2.45 14.28
N TYR A 105 -16.42 1.29 14.51
CA TYR A 105 -16.93 0.86 15.80
C TYR A 105 -16.63 -0.62 15.97
N ILE A 106 -16.00 -0.98 17.06
CA ILE A 106 -15.76 -2.38 17.43
C ILE A 106 -16.19 -2.64 18.85
N ASP A 107 -16.74 -3.80 19.12
CA ASP A 107 -17.18 -4.21 20.45
C ASP A 107 -17.13 -5.73 20.57
N PHE A 108 -16.88 -6.24 21.77
CA PHE A 108 -17.03 -7.66 22.12
C PHE A 108 -18.38 -7.97 22.78
N THR A 109 -19.30 -7.01 22.78
CA THR A 109 -20.50 -6.89 23.63
C THR A 109 -20.12 -6.43 25.04
N SER A 110 -20.39 -5.15 25.34
CA SER A 110 -20.09 -4.45 26.61
C SER A 110 -18.66 -3.90 26.76
N THR A 111 -17.85 -3.91 25.69
CA THR A 111 -16.51 -3.29 25.68
C THR A 111 -16.19 -2.68 24.32
N TYR A 112 -16.92 -1.61 23.98
CA TYR A 112 -16.79 -0.96 22.68
C TYR A 112 -15.63 0.04 22.59
N LEU A 113 -15.14 0.26 21.38
CA LEU A 113 -14.25 1.35 21.00
C LEU A 113 -14.76 1.93 19.68
N SER A 114 -14.77 3.25 19.55
CA SER A 114 -15.14 3.93 18.30
C SER A 114 -14.03 4.87 17.87
N SER A 115 -13.82 4.96 16.56
CA SER A 115 -12.87 5.90 15.97
C SER A 115 -13.32 7.35 16.14
N SER A 116 -12.37 8.27 16.11
CA SER A 116 -12.58 9.70 16.00
C SER A 116 -12.78 10.14 14.54
N THR A 117 -12.03 9.55 13.60
CA THR A 117 -12.12 9.84 12.16
C THR A 117 -13.51 9.52 11.62
N SER A 118 -14.14 10.52 10.99
CA SER A 118 -15.35 10.36 10.19
C SER A 118 -14.98 9.94 8.78
N LEU A 119 -15.44 8.76 8.36
CA LEU A 119 -15.27 8.22 7.03
C LEU A 119 -16.18 8.96 6.03
N SER A 120 -15.71 9.07 4.80
CA SER A 120 -16.51 9.50 3.65
C SER A 120 -16.82 8.30 2.78
N ALA A 121 -18.04 8.25 2.22
CA ALA A 121 -18.41 7.19 1.28
C ALA A 121 -17.52 7.27 0.03
N SER A 122 -17.40 6.15 -0.67
CA SER A 122 -16.66 6.04 -1.93
C SER A 122 -15.18 6.44 -1.83
N ASN A 123 -14.55 6.06 -0.72
CA ASN A 123 -13.12 6.22 -0.48
C ASN A 123 -12.55 4.92 0.10
N TRP A 124 -11.35 4.53 -0.36
CA TRP A 124 -10.59 3.45 0.24
C TRP A 124 -9.98 3.90 1.56
N TYR A 125 -10.14 3.07 2.58
CA TYR A 125 -9.47 3.19 3.87
C TYR A 125 -8.81 1.86 4.22
N HIS A 126 -7.56 1.91 4.64
CA HIS A 126 -7.01 0.82 5.43
C HIS A 126 -7.52 0.96 6.86
N ILE A 127 -8.06 -0.10 7.42
CA ILE A 127 -8.51 -0.13 8.80
C ILE A 127 -7.79 -1.25 9.54
N ALA A 128 -7.45 -1.00 10.80
CA ALA A 128 -6.97 -2.06 11.66
C ALA A 128 -7.61 -1.98 13.04
N PHE A 129 -7.80 -3.15 13.63
CA PHE A 129 -8.06 -3.30 15.04
C PHE A 129 -7.02 -4.20 15.67
N VAL A 130 -6.36 -3.70 16.71
CA VAL A 130 -5.39 -4.47 17.50
C VAL A 130 -5.96 -4.66 18.90
N TYR A 131 -6.04 -5.91 19.35
CA TYR A 131 -6.26 -6.26 20.75
C TYR A 131 -5.00 -6.87 21.35
N ASN A 132 -4.46 -6.23 22.37
CA ASN A 132 -3.36 -6.77 23.17
C ASN A 132 -3.92 -7.31 24.49
N TYR A 133 -3.97 -8.63 24.62
CA TYR A 133 -4.52 -9.30 25.79
C TYR A 133 -3.68 -9.09 27.05
N ALA A 134 -2.35 -9.07 26.92
CA ALA A 134 -1.44 -8.89 28.04
C ALA A 134 -1.59 -7.50 28.68
N THR A 135 -1.77 -6.46 27.87
CA THR A 135 -1.96 -5.07 28.36
C THR A 135 -3.42 -4.65 28.45
N ARG A 136 -4.37 -5.50 28.03
CA ARG A 136 -5.81 -5.20 27.94
C ARG A 136 -6.11 -3.93 27.14
N GLN A 137 -5.41 -3.75 26.03
CA GLN A 137 -5.57 -2.59 25.16
C GLN A 137 -6.30 -2.95 23.86
N GLN A 138 -7.30 -2.14 23.51
CA GLN A 138 -7.96 -2.11 22.22
C GLN A 138 -7.49 -0.87 21.47
N ILE A 139 -7.08 -1.01 20.21
CA ILE A 139 -6.57 0.10 19.40
C ILE A 139 -7.19 0.03 18.02
N LEU A 140 -7.80 1.12 17.56
CA LEU A 140 -8.26 1.30 16.18
C LEU A 140 -7.27 2.16 15.41
N TYR A 141 -6.99 1.75 14.17
CA TYR A 141 -6.17 2.49 13.22
C TYR A 141 -6.97 2.79 11.97
N VAL A 142 -6.75 3.97 11.40
CA VAL A 142 -7.25 4.38 10.08
C VAL A 142 -6.06 4.83 9.25
N ASN A 143 -5.90 4.27 8.05
CA ASN A 143 -4.79 4.53 7.14
C ASN A 143 -3.41 4.40 7.80
N GLY A 144 -3.26 3.40 8.68
CA GLY A 144 -1.99 3.11 9.35
C GLY A 144 -1.73 3.93 10.61
N ILE A 145 -2.53 4.95 10.89
CA ILE A 145 -2.35 5.85 12.03
C ILE A 145 -3.32 5.47 13.14
N GLN A 146 -2.82 5.45 14.39
CA GLN A 146 -3.65 5.20 15.56
C GLN A 146 -4.72 6.29 15.66
N ASP A 147 -5.98 5.87 15.65
CA ASP A 147 -7.12 6.77 15.67
C ASP A 147 -7.84 6.78 17.03
N ALA A 148 -7.92 5.62 17.69
CA ALA A 148 -8.51 5.50 19.02
C ALA A 148 -7.85 4.38 19.83
N ILE A 149 -7.84 4.55 21.15
CA ILE A 149 -7.32 3.55 22.09
C ILE A 149 -8.22 3.45 23.33
N LYS A 150 -8.42 2.23 23.83
CA LYS A 150 -9.04 1.95 25.12
C LYS A 150 -8.12 1.04 25.92
N SER A 151 -7.92 1.39 27.20
CA SER A 151 -7.21 0.55 28.17
C SER A 151 -8.21 -0.17 29.08
N ASN A 152 -7.75 -1.20 29.79
CA ASN A 152 -8.56 -2.03 30.70
C ASN A 152 -9.76 -2.69 30.00
N ALA A 153 -9.65 -2.99 28.71
CA ALA A 153 -10.68 -3.70 27.98
C ALA A 153 -10.81 -5.15 28.47
N GLN A 154 -12.03 -5.66 28.51
CA GLN A 154 -12.26 -7.07 28.78
C GLN A 154 -11.82 -7.92 27.58
N ALA A 155 -11.40 -9.15 27.86
CA ALA A 155 -11.04 -10.09 26.82
C ALA A 155 -12.25 -10.50 25.99
N TYR A 156 -12.03 -10.76 24.71
CA TYR A 156 -13.00 -11.51 23.91
C TYR A 156 -13.05 -12.96 24.42
N GLN A 157 -14.26 -13.51 24.56
CA GLN A 157 -14.55 -14.78 25.22
C GLN A 157 -15.31 -15.78 24.32
N GLY A 158 -15.58 -15.46 23.05
CA GLY A 158 -16.26 -16.38 22.13
C GLY A 158 -15.38 -17.58 21.75
N GLN A 159 -15.96 -18.78 21.68
CA GLN A 159 -15.25 -20.06 21.55
C GLN A 159 -15.76 -20.95 20.40
N ASN A 160 -16.86 -20.60 19.72
CA ASN A 160 -17.42 -21.43 18.65
C ASN A 160 -18.17 -20.65 17.55
N GLY A 161 -17.96 -19.34 17.43
CA GLY A 161 -18.58 -18.51 16.39
C GLY A 161 -17.84 -18.56 15.06
N SER A 162 -18.57 -18.67 13.95
CA SER A 162 -18.02 -18.46 12.61
C SER A 162 -17.51 -17.03 12.43
N ILE A 163 -16.46 -16.86 11.64
CA ILE A 163 -16.05 -15.55 11.16
C ILE A 163 -16.91 -15.17 9.96
N HIS A 164 -17.40 -13.94 9.95
CA HIS A 164 -18.07 -13.32 8.81
C HIS A 164 -17.30 -12.07 8.38
N ILE A 165 -17.08 -11.93 7.06
CA ILE A 165 -16.56 -10.74 6.40
C ILE A 165 -17.69 -10.19 5.51
N GLY A 166 -17.86 -8.86 5.53
CA GLY A 166 -18.97 -8.20 4.85
C GLY A 166 -20.32 -8.33 5.57
N SER A 167 -20.35 -8.97 6.75
CA SER A 167 -21.50 -8.94 7.65
C SER A 167 -21.08 -9.17 9.10
N THR A 168 -21.92 -8.75 10.05
CA THR A 168 -21.77 -9.13 11.45
C THR A 168 -23.08 -8.99 12.22
N GLN A 169 -23.23 -9.82 13.25
CA GLN A 169 -24.36 -9.79 14.15
C GLN A 169 -24.14 -8.74 15.25
N VAL A 170 -25.05 -7.77 15.33
CA VAL A 170 -25.13 -6.79 16.41
C VAL A 170 -26.43 -7.04 17.15
N TYR A 171 -26.35 -7.62 18.34
CA TYR A 171 -27.51 -8.12 19.09
C TYR A 171 -28.40 -9.03 18.22
N SER A 172 -29.68 -8.69 18.04
CA SER A 172 -30.63 -9.47 17.25
C SER A 172 -30.59 -9.16 15.74
N THR A 173 -29.71 -8.29 15.27
CA THR A 173 -29.73 -7.81 13.88
C THR A 173 -28.43 -8.15 13.15
N MET A 174 -28.56 -8.81 12.00
CA MET A 174 -27.45 -8.96 11.05
C MET A 174 -27.30 -7.68 10.24
N ASN A 175 -26.08 -7.13 10.21
CA ASN A 175 -25.76 -5.92 9.47
C ASN A 175 -24.79 -6.28 8.35
N PHE A 176 -25.13 -5.89 7.13
CA PHE A 176 -24.38 -6.24 5.92
C PHE A 176 -23.58 -5.03 5.39
N PHE A 177 -22.44 -5.29 4.78
CA PHE A 177 -21.63 -4.28 4.12
C PHE A 177 -22.25 -3.85 2.79
N GLN A 178 -21.93 -2.64 2.37
CA GLN A 178 -22.29 -2.11 1.06
C GLN A 178 -21.05 -1.46 0.44
N GLY A 179 -20.47 -2.11 -0.57
CA GLY A 179 -19.23 -1.68 -1.22
C GLY A 179 -18.22 -2.82 -1.36
N TYR A 180 -16.94 -2.49 -1.30
CA TYR A 180 -15.83 -3.42 -1.54
C TYR A 180 -15.00 -3.61 -0.27
N ILE A 181 -14.53 -4.84 -0.05
CA ILE A 181 -13.53 -5.18 0.97
C ILE A 181 -12.42 -5.96 0.28
N ASP A 182 -11.18 -5.71 0.67
CA ASP A 182 -10.02 -6.42 0.15
C ASP A 182 -8.92 -6.53 1.21
N ASN A 183 -7.92 -7.38 0.94
CA ASN A 183 -6.75 -7.60 1.79
C ASN A 183 -7.07 -7.79 3.27
N VAL A 184 -8.09 -8.60 3.55
CA VAL A 184 -8.44 -8.96 4.93
C VAL A 184 -7.33 -9.85 5.50
N ALA A 185 -6.77 -9.43 6.62
CA ALA A 185 -5.78 -10.20 7.37
C ALA A 185 -6.22 -10.35 8.82
N LEU A 186 -6.06 -11.56 9.35
CA LEU A 186 -6.26 -11.88 10.76
C LEU A 186 -4.97 -12.51 11.28
N THR A 187 -4.38 -11.90 12.30
CA THR A 187 -3.17 -12.43 12.96
C THR A 187 -3.43 -12.70 14.43
N THR A 188 -2.84 -13.76 14.98
CA THR A 188 -2.99 -14.21 16.38
C THR A 188 -2.03 -13.49 17.34
N ARG A 189 -1.61 -12.28 16.99
CA ARG A 189 -0.79 -11.41 17.83
C ARG A 189 -1.23 -9.95 17.71
N ALA A 190 -0.85 -9.16 18.69
CA ALA A 190 -0.97 -7.70 18.59
C ALA A 190 0.18 -7.18 17.71
N LYS A 191 -0.15 -6.58 16.57
CA LYS A 191 0.82 -5.89 15.72
C LYS A 191 1.18 -4.53 16.32
N SER A 192 2.43 -4.12 16.12
CA SER A 192 2.92 -2.79 16.48
C SER A 192 2.39 -1.72 15.52
N SER A 193 2.41 -0.46 15.94
CA SER A 193 2.01 0.68 15.08
C SER A 193 2.86 0.79 13.81
N VAL A 194 4.13 0.40 13.87
CA VAL A 194 5.03 0.38 12.70
C VAL A 194 4.58 -0.66 11.68
N GLU A 195 4.21 -1.86 12.12
CA GLU A 195 3.70 -2.89 11.22
C GLU A 195 2.35 -2.50 10.60
N ILE A 196 1.45 -1.90 11.39
CA ILE A 196 0.16 -1.40 10.89
C ILE A 196 0.38 -0.28 9.85
N LEU A 197 1.31 0.64 10.13
CA LEU A 197 1.64 1.71 9.19
C LEU A 197 2.27 1.16 7.91
N ARG A 198 3.15 0.17 8.01
CA ARG A 198 3.75 -0.50 6.85
C ARG A 198 2.67 -1.12 5.97
N ASP A 199 1.75 -1.89 6.53
CA ASP A 199 0.74 -2.60 5.75
C ASP A 199 -0.31 -1.64 5.15
N ALA A 200 -0.56 -0.51 5.81
CA ALA A 200 -1.42 0.55 5.29
C ALA A 200 -0.75 1.39 4.19
N SER A 201 0.59 1.48 4.16
CA SER A 201 1.28 2.51 3.36
C SER A 201 2.35 2.07 2.39
N LEU A 202 2.92 0.88 2.55
CA LEU A 202 3.88 0.32 1.61
C LEU A 202 3.11 -0.24 0.40
N MET A 203 3.33 0.36 -0.77
CA MET A 203 2.76 -0.13 -2.02
C MET A 203 3.54 -1.31 -2.57
N ALA A 204 4.86 -1.18 -2.62
CA ALA A 204 5.73 -2.21 -3.12
C ALA A 204 7.12 -2.05 -2.50
N TYR A 205 7.79 -3.16 -2.34
CA TYR A 205 9.17 -3.23 -1.89
C TYR A 205 9.91 -4.27 -2.72
N TYR A 206 10.98 -3.87 -3.41
CA TYR A 206 11.85 -4.78 -4.13
C TYR A 206 13.23 -4.73 -3.49
N SER A 207 13.57 -5.81 -2.79
CA SER A 207 14.93 -6.05 -2.27
C SER A 207 15.93 -6.26 -3.40
N PHE A 208 15.49 -6.83 -4.53
CA PHE A 208 16.34 -7.32 -5.61
C PHE A 208 17.25 -8.51 -5.25
N ASP A 209 17.03 -9.10 -4.09
CA ASP A 209 17.74 -10.28 -3.58
C ASP A 209 17.34 -11.57 -4.32
N LEU A 210 18.30 -12.48 -4.45
CA LEU A 210 18.01 -13.82 -4.97
C LEU A 210 17.22 -14.66 -3.95
N PRO A 211 16.37 -15.60 -4.41
CA PRO A 211 16.16 -16.01 -5.81
C PRO A 211 15.09 -15.20 -6.56
N ASN A 212 14.38 -14.28 -5.89
CA ASN A 212 13.15 -13.67 -6.37
C ASN A 212 13.29 -12.16 -6.58
N GLN A 213 14.24 -11.77 -7.42
CA GLN A 213 14.70 -10.39 -7.53
C GLN A 213 13.65 -9.41 -8.05
N ASN A 214 12.62 -9.90 -8.73
CA ASN A 214 11.53 -9.09 -9.28
C ASN A 214 10.24 -9.18 -8.47
N THR A 215 10.22 -9.92 -7.36
CA THR A 215 9.03 -10.08 -6.52
C THR A 215 8.85 -8.85 -5.63
N ASP A 216 7.60 -8.42 -5.49
CA ASP A 216 7.20 -7.45 -4.48
C ASP A 216 7.21 -8.12 -3.09
N ASN A 217 8.17 -7.76 -2.26
CA ASN A 217 8.26 -8.13 -0.84
C ASN A 217 7.32 -7.31 0.06
N GLY A 218 6.55 -6.40 -0.53
CA GLY A 218 5.46 -5.66 0.10
C GLY A 218 4.15 -6.46 0.18
N PRO A 219 3.05 -5.81 0.62
CA PRO A 219 1.78 -6.49 0.88
C PRO A 219 0.87 -6.68 -0.36
N ASN A 220 1.27 -6.19 -1.54
CA ASN A 220 0.34 -5.98 -2.65
C ASN A 220 0.66 -6.80 -3.91
N GLY A 221 1.76 -7.57 -3.92
CA GLY A 221 2.10 -8.47 -5.03
C GLY A 221 2.26 -7.74 -6.36
N LEU A 222 2.81 -6.52 -6.34
CA LEU A 222 3.08 -5.74 -7.55
C LEU A 222 4.39 -6.21 -8.22
N ASP A 223 4.51 -7.49 -8.54
CA ASP A 223 5.74 -8.06 -9.10
C ASP A 223 6.18 -7.32 -10.37
N GLY A 224 7.49 -7.14 -10.51
CA GLY A 224 8.09 -6.49 -11.65
C GLY A 224 8.56 -7.48 -12.72
N THR A 225 9.03 -6.93 -13.82
CA THR A 225 9.75 -7.63 -14.88
C THR A 225 11.15 -7.04 -15.00
N LEU A 226 12.15 -7.90 -14.94
CA LEU A 226 13.55 -7.56 -15.22
C LEU A 226 13.88 -8.01 -16.65
N ASN A 227 14.60 -7.18 -17.39
CA ASN A 227 15.10 -7.52 -18.71
C ASN A 227 16.54 -7.04 -18.87
N ASN A 228 17.43 -7.94 -19.31
CA ASN A 228 18.85 -7.65 -19.52
C ASN A 228 19.52 -6.94 -18.31
N ILE A 229 19.41 -7.58 -17.15
CA ILE A 229 19.93 -7.13 -15.86
C ILE A 229 20.96 -8.15 -15.36
N VAL A 230 21.94 -7.69 -14.58
CA VAL A 230 22.94 -8.55 -13.93
C VAL A 230 22.82 -8.41 -12.42
N THR A 231 22.81 -9.52 -11.69
CA THR A 231 22.90 -9.52 -10.22
C THR A 231 24.31 -9.22 -9.77
N ALA A 232 24.45 -8.42 -8.72
CA ALA A 232 25.73 -8.09 -8.11
C ALA A 232 25.56 -7.87 -6.60
N THR A 233 26.66 -7.66 -5.89
CA THR A 233 26.61 -7.26 -4.48
C THR A 233 25.90 -5.92 -4.33
N GLY A 234 24.89 -5.89 -3.47
CA GLY A 234 24.07 -4.73 -3.17
C GLY A 234 24.66 -3.86 -2.07
N TYR A 235 23.88 -2.85 -1.70
CA TYR A 235 24.08 -2.13 -0.45
C TYR A 235 23.65 -3.01 0.73
N VAL A 236 22.50 -3.68 0.59
CA VAL A 236 22.08 -4.82 1.40
C VAL A 236 22.16 -6.04 0.49
N ASN A 237 22.80 -7.13 0.94
CA ASN A 237 22.84 -8.41 0.21
C ASN A 237 23.18 -8.28 -1.30
N GLU A 238 22.19 -8.44 -2.19
CA GLU A 238 22.33 -8.32 -3.63
C GLU A 238 21.62 -7.08 -4.20
N ALA A 239 22.03 -6.68 -5.41
CA ALA A 239 21.39 -5.61 -6.16
C ALA A 239 21.26 -5.99 -7.63
N VAL A 240 20.40 -5.25 -8.33
CA VAL A 240 20.32 -5.31 -9.80
C VAL A 240 21.22 -4.27 -10.44
N ARG A 241 22.00 -4.71 -11.44
CA ARG A 241 22.84 -3.85 -12.28
C ARG A 241 22.21 -3.64 -13.65
N PHE A 242 21.98 -2.38 -13.98
CA PHE A 242 21.56 -1.91 -15.28
C PHE A 242 22.77 -1.66 -16.19
N LEU A 243 22.64 -2.04 -17.46
CA LEU A 243 23.74 -2.07 -18.43
C LEU A 243 23.83 -0.80 -19.30
N GLY A 244 22.91 0.16 -19.14
CA GLY A 244 22.91 1.40 -19.94
C GLY A 244 22.48 1.19 -21.39
N SER A 245 21.46 0.36 -21.64
CA SER A 245 20.94 0.11 -22.99
C SER A 245 19.40 0.17 -23.04
N SER A 246 18.85 0.25 -24.24
CA SER A 246 17.40 0.22 -24.49
C SER A 246 16.70 -1.06 -24.06
N SER A 247 17.46 -2.12 -23.78
CA SER A 247 16.94 -3.40 -23.31
C SER A 247 17.18 -3.63 -21.83
N SER A 248 17.95 -2.81 -21.12
CA SER A 248 18.24 -3.02 -19.69
C SER A 248 17.25 -2.27 -18.82
N TYR A 249 16.26 -2.96 -18.26
CA TYR A 249 15.20 -2.32 -17.48
C TYR A 249 14.57 -3.20 -16.41
N PHE A 250 13.96 -2.52 -15.45
CA PHE A 250 12.96 -3.05 -14.53
C PHE A 250 11.64 -2.32 -14.80
N ARG A 251 10.53 -3.05 -14.79
CA ARG A 251 9.18 -2.47 -14.94
C ARG A 251 8.19 -3.13 -14.00
N ALA A 252 7.40 -2.34 -13.31
CA ALA A 252 6.25 -2.81 -12.52
C ALA A 252 4.99 -2.02 -12.88
N TYR A 253 3.84 -2.68 -12.83
CA TYR A 253 2.53 -2.14 -13.20
C TYR A 253 1.59 -2.08 -11.98
N GLY A 254 0.56 -1.25 -12.04
CA GLY A 254 -0.51 -1.21 -11.04
C GLY A 254 -0.40 -0.06 -10.04
N PHE A 255 0.49 0.91 -10.28
CA PHE A 255 0.62 2.07 -9.41
C PHE A 255 -0.47 3.11 -9.72
N TYR A 256 -1.43 3.26 -8.80
CA TYR A 256 -2.64 4.07 -9.02
C TYR A 256 -2.55 5.53 -8.57
N GLN A 257 -1.54 5.90 -7.79
CA GLN A 257 -1.43 7.23 -7.16
C GLN A 257 -0.13 7.97 -7.45
N LEU A 258 0.82 7.31 -8.12
CA LEU A 258 1.94 8.03 -8.69
C LEU A 258 1.39 9.12 -9.65
N PRO A 259 2.11 10.23 -9.90
CA PRO A 259 1.62 11.38 -10.63
C PRO A 259 0.90 10.99 -11.91
N TYR A 260 -0.23 11.65 -12.18
CA TYR A 260 -1.08 11.32 -13.33
C TYR A 260 -1.72 9.91 -13.25
N GLY A 261 -1.77 9.28 -12.08
CA GLY A 261 -2.52 8.05 -11.84
C GLY A 261 -4.05 8.23 -11.84
N VAL A 262 -4.74 7.29 -11.21
CA VAL A 262 -6.21 7.28 -11.13
C VAL A 262 -6.74 8.25 -10.06
N THR A 263 -5.92 8.63 -9.09
CA THR A 263 -6.32 9.52 -7.98
C THR A 263 -5.49 10.79 -7.92
N ASN A 264 -6.15 11.95 -7.78
CA ASN A 264 -5.47 13.24 -7.90
C ASN A 264 -4.85 13.67 -6.58
N GLY A 265 -3.65 14.26 -6.64
CA GLY A 265 -2.98 14.89 -5.50
C GLY A 265 -2.74 13.97 -4.31
N LYS A 266 -2.77 12.63 -4.51
CA LYS A 266 -2.47 11.66 -3.45
C LYS A 266 -0.97 11.65 -3.16
N PRO A 267 -0.56 11.83 -1.91
CA PRO A 267 0.86 11.83 -1.60
C PRO A 267 1.47 10.45 -1.89
N PHE A 268 2.73 10.43 -2.29
CA PHE A 268 3.49 9.19 -2.47
C PHE A 268 4.95 9.44 -2.14
N SER A 269 5.70 8.36 -1.96
CA SER A 269 7.15 8.44 -1.84
C SER A 269 7.83 7.27 -2.53
N ILE A 270 9.04 7.49 -3.02
CA ILE A 270 9.93 6.47 -3.56
C ILE A 270 11.27 6.61 -2.86
N ALA A 271 11.83 5.51 -2.37
CA ALA A 271 13.17 5.50 -1.78
C ALA A 271 13.98 4.32 -2.33
N MET A 272 15.23 4.56 -2.69
CA MET A 272 16.13 3.53 -3.24
C MET A 272 17.59 3.87 -2.95
N TRP A 273 18.45 2.85 -2.94
CA TRP A 273 19.89 3.04 -3.08
C TRP A 273 20.26 3.04 -4.56
N ILE A 274 21.07 4.01 -4.99
CA ILE A 274 21.65 4.05 -6.34
C ILE A 274 23.16 4.01 -6.27
N ASN A 275 23.80 3.37 -7.23
CA ASN A 275 25.23 3.41 -7.44
C ASN A 275 25.53 3.54 -8.95
N PRO A 276 25.55 4.78 -9.47
CA PRO A 276 25.70 5.03 -10.90
C PRO A 276 27.13 4.72 -11.38
N SER A 277 27.28 3.97 -12.46
CA SER A 277 28.57 3.80 -13.16
C SER A 277 28.83 4.90 -14.19
N SER A 278 27.78 5.66 -14.56
CA SER A 278 27.86 6.83 -15.43
C SER A 278 27.02 7.97 -14.85
N VAL A 279 27.46 9.21 -15.07
CA VAL A 279 26.75 10.42 -14.62
C VAL A 279 26.34 11.31 -15.79
N ASN A 280 26.15 10.72 -16.97
CA ASN A 280 25.61 11.42 -18.15
C ASN A 280 24.14 11.84 -17.94
N ASN A 281 23.56 12.53 -18.92
CA ASN A 281 22.11 12.81 -18.97
C ASN A 281 21.31 11.51 -19.04
N ILE A 282 20.78 11.05 -17.91
CA ILE A 282 20.18 9.73 -17.73
C ILE A 282 18.86 9.81 -16.97
N ALA A 283 17.87 9.03 -17.38
CA ALA A 283 16.66 8.79 -16.59
C ALA A 283 16.89 7.58 -15.66
N ILE A 284 16.62 7.74 -14.35
CA ILE A 284 16.68 6.62 -13.40
C ILE A 284 15.28 6.03 -13.24
N ILE A 285 14.32 6.85 -12.82
CA ILE A 285 12.92 6.47 -12.64
C ILE A 285 12.07 7.26 -13.63
N GLN A 286 11.32 6.53 -14.44
CA GLN A 286 10.33 7.08 -15.34
C GLN A 286 8.98 6.43 -15.06
N MET A 287 7.91 7.21 -15.13
CA MET A 287 6.56 6.68 -15.19
C MET A 287 6.05 6.67 -16.61
N PHE A 288 5.25 5.67 -16.97
CA PHE A 288 4.51 5.70 -18.23
C PHE A 288 3.07 5.22 -18.09
N TRP A 289 2.21 5.78 -18.92
CA TRP A 289 0.82 5.37 -19.07
C TRP A 289 0.38 5.56 -20.53
N SER A 290 -0.57 4.75 -20.98
CA SER A 290 -1.07 4.80 -22.35
C SER A 290 -2.59 4.89 -22.41
N ARG A 291 -3.08 5.71 -23.34
CA ARG A 291 -4.51 5.81 -23.68
C ARG A 291 -4.68 5.54 -25.17
N GLY A 292 -5.17 4.36 -25.52
CA GLY A 292 -5.24 3.93 -26.92
C GLY A 292 -3.85 3.92 -27.56
N SER A 293 -3.67 4.64 -28.66
CA SER A 293 -2.39 4.78 -29.36
C SER A 293 -1.45 5.87 -28.81
N SER A 294 -1.90 6.65 -27.82
CA SER A 294 -1.07 7.70 -27.20
C SER A 294 -0.34 7.18 -25.96
N SER A 295 0.97 7.38 -25.90
CA SER A 295 1.82 7.06 -24.76
C SER A 295 2.40 8.33 -24.18
N ASN A 296 2.33 8.47 -22.86
CA ASN A 296 2.92 9.60 -22.13
C ASN A 296 3.88 9.05 -21.10
N CYS A 297 4.92 9.83 -20.79
CA CYS A 297 5.83 9.51 -19.71
C CYS A 297 6.41 10.76 -19.06
N GLU A 298 6.85 10.56 -17.83
CA GLU A 298 7.41 11.59 -16.95
C GLU A 298 8.62 11.03 -16.23
N ILE A 299 9.74 11.76 -16.22
CA ILE A 299 10.93 11.35 -15.46
C ILE A 299 10.78 11.88 -14.03
N LEU A 300 10.64 10.97 -13.07
CA LEU A 300 10.55 11.32 -11.66
C LEU A 300 11.92 11.64 -11.07
N VAL A 301 12.93 10.83 -11.41
CA VAL A 301 14.31 10.98 -10.91
C VAL A 301 15.28 10.70 -12.06
N GLY A 302 16.28 11.56 -12.23
CA GLY A 302 17.34 11.35 -13.21
C GLY A 302 18.65 12.02 -12.80
N ILE A 303 19.66 11.89 -13.65
CA ILE A 303 20.94 12.60 -13.55
C ILE A 303 21.04 13.54 -14.74
N SER A 304 21.31 14.82 -14.48
CA SER A 304 21.62 15.82 -15.50
C SER A 304 23.12 16.14 -15.47
N SER A 305 23.75 16.20 -16.64
CA SER A 305 25.15 16.56 -16.80
C SER A 305 25.35 17.46 -18.01
N SER A 306 26.15 18.52 -17.82
CA SER A 306 26.53 19.46 -18.87
C SER A 306 27.84 19.09 -19.57
N ASN A 307 28.68 18.26 -18.96
CA ASN A 307 30.05 17.97 -19.41
C ASN A 307 30.39 16.47 -19.46
N GLY A 308 29.49 15.59 -19.01
CA GLY A 308 29.71 14.14 -18.92
C GLY A 308 30.68 13.71 -17.81
N LEU A 309 31.26 14.65 -17.06
CA LEU A 309 32.23 14.40 -15.98
C LEU A 309 31.58 14.50 -14.60
N THR A 310 30.62 15.40 -14.45
CA THR A 310 29.86 15.63 -13.22
C THR A 310 28.38 15.57 -13.53
N GLY A 311 27.60 14.90 -12.69
CA GLY A 311 26.14 14.85 -12.82
C GLY A 311 25.44 15.20 -11.52
N GLN A 312 24.34 15.91 -11.62
CA GLN A 312 23.45 16.24 -10.50
C GLN A 312 22.19 15.40 -10.59
N LEU A 313 21.70 14.94 -9.45
CA LEU A 313 20.34 14.41 -9.39
C LEU A 313 19.35 15.49 -9.81
N PHE A 314 18.23 15.11 -10.37
CA PHE A 314 17.08 16.00 -10.51
C PHE A 314 15.79 15.23 -10.29
N VAL A 315 14.72 15.97 -10.02
CA VAL A 315 13.37 15.42 -9.93
C VAL A 315 12.43 16.11 -10.91
N HIS A 316 11.43 15.37 -11.38
CA HIS A 316 10.34 15.82 -12.26
C HIS A 316 10.78 16.73 -13.42
N ASN A 317 11.38 16.13 -14.46
CA ASN A 317 11.90 16.85 -15.65
C ASN A 317 12.71 18.12 -15.30
N THR A 318 13.58 18.04 -14.30
CA THR A 318 14.44 19.15 -13.80
C THR A 318 13.73 20.27 -13.04
N ALA A 319 12.51 20.04 -12.54
CA ALA A 319 11.81 21.00 -11.67
C ALA A 319 12.60 21.32 -10.38
N LEU A 320 13.42 20.39 -9.90
CA LEU A 320 14.40 20.62 -8.83
C LEU A 320 15.69 19.87 -9.16
N THR A 321 16.80 20.61 -9.22
CA THR A 321 18.15 20.05 -9.40
C THR A 321 18.83 19.87 -8.04
N GLY A 322 19.18 18.61 -7.77
CA GLY A 322 19.78 18.07 -6.56
C GLY A 322 21.30 18.25 -6.44
N SER A 323 21.86 17.52 -5.48
CA SER A 323 23.31 17.40 -5.29
C SER A 323 23.98 16.67 -6.44
N PHE A 324 25.28 16.92 -6.61
CA PHE A 324 26.15 16.06 -7.40
C PHE A 324 26.16 14.64 -6.85
N VAL A 325 26.20 13.67 -7.76
CA VAL A 325 26.41 12.25 -7.45
C VAL A 325 27.79 11.82 -7.90
N THR A 326 28.40 10.96 -7.10
CA THR A 326 29.72 10.38 -7.39
C THR A 326 29.52 9.01 -8.03
N GLN A 327 30.25 8.74 -9.12
CA GLN A 327 30.24 7.42 -9.73
C GLN A 327 30.70 6.34 -8.75
N ASN A 328 30.19 5.12 -8.93
CA ASN A 328 30.62 3.93 -8.18
C ASN A 328 30.44 4.06 -6.65
N THR A 329 29.56 4.96 -6.20
CA THR A 329 29.29 5.23 -4.79
C THR A 329 27.80 5.07 -4.50
N TRP A 330 27.47 4.26 -3.49
CA TRP A 330 26.10 4.11 -3.02
C TRP A 330 25.57 5.42 -2.41
N THR A 331 24.43 5.88 -2.90
CA THR A 331 23.73 7.07 -2.44
C THR A 331 22.26 6.73 -2.22
N ARG A 332 21.71 7.05 -1.03
CA ARG A 332 20.27 6.90 -0.77
C ARG A 332 19.56 8.08 -1.39
N VAL A 333 18.61 7.81 -2.27
CA VAL A 333 17.76 8.83 -2.88
C VAL A 333 16.34 8.58 -2.42
N SER A 334 15.70 9.60 -1.85
CA SER A 334 14.27 9.54 -1.55
C SER A 334 13.55 10.74 -2.17
N LEU A 335 12.49 10.44 -2.89
CA LEU A 335 11.57 11.39 -3.49
C LEU A 335 10.24 11.28 -2.76
N THR A 336 9.73 12.37 -2.21
CA THR A 336 8.36 12.42 -1.70
C THR A 336 7.56 13.43 -2.51
N TYR A 337 6.24 13.25 -2.52
CA TYR A 337 5.30 14.22 -3.07
C TYR A 337 4.10 14.38 -2.16
N SER A 338 3.64 15.61 -2.00
CA SER A 338 2.28 15.94 -1.57
C SER A 338 1.80 17.21 -2.27
N SER A 339 0.49 17.45 -2.29
CA SER A 339 -0.05 18.68 -2.90
C SER A 339 0.47 19.95 -2.21
N GLY A 340 0.75 19.89 -0.91
CA GLY A 340 1.29 21.01 -0.14
C GLY A 340 2.75 21.31 -0.45
N ASN A 341 3.60 20.28 -0.48
CA ASN A 341 5.05 20.42 -0.61
C ASN A 341 5.56 20.22 -2.06
N GLY A 342 4.72 19.76 -2.98
CA GLY A 342 5.18 19.29 -4.29
C GLY A 342 6.22 18.17 -4.16
N TYR A 343 7.17 18.10 -5.09
CA TYR A 343 8.24 17.11 -5.03
C TYR A 343 9.31 17.56 -4.03
N THR A 344 9.67 16.67 -3.12
CA THR A 344 10.72 16.89 -2.13
C THR A 344 11.80 15.83 -2.29
N LEU A 345 13.05 16.26 -2.43
CA LEU A 345 14.21 15.39 -2.59
C LEU A 345 14.98 15.30 -1.28
N TYR A 346 15.36 14.08 -0.91
CA TYR A 346 16.26 13.77 0.20
C TYR A 346 17.43 12.93 -0.31
N ILE A 347 18.61 13.20 0.23
CA ILE A 347 19.86 12.52 -0.15
C ILE A 347 20.53 12.03 1.13
N ASN A 348 20.86 10.73 1.19
CA ASN A 348 21.49 10.09 2.36
C ASN A 348 20.75 10.40 3.67
N GLY A 349 19.42 10.38 3.62
CA GLY A 349 18.60 10.63 4.80
C GLY A 349 18.41 12.11 5.17
N VAL A 350 18.90 13.06 4.38
CA VAL A 350 18.84 14.51 4.67
C VAL A 350 18.02 15.25 3.61
N LEU A 351 17.13 16.15 4.03
CA LEU A 351 16.37 17.02 3.14
C LEU A 351 17.30 17.86 2.27
N PHE A 352 17.14 17.76 0.95
CA PHE A 352 17.81 18.63 -0.01
C PHE A 352 16.97 19.86 -0.34
N GLY A 353 15.70 19.66 -0.73
CA GLY A 353 14.82 20.76 -1.13
C GLY A 353 13.49 20.28 -1.67
N SER A 354 12.60 21.24 -1.94
CA SER A 354 11.24 21.02 -2.42
C SER A 354 10.87 22.00 -3.53
N THR A 355 10.00 21.58 -4.46
CA THR A 355 9.47 22.45 -5.53
C THR A 355 8.43 23.45 -5.04
N GLY A 356 7.92 23.30 -3.81
CA GLY A 356 6.72 23.98 -3.33
C GLY A 356 5.43 23.39 -3.93
N THR A 357 4.29 23.96 -3.55
CA THR A 357 2.94 23.49 -3.93
C THR A 357 2.85 23.15 -5.41
N ALA A 358 2.47 21.91 -5.70
CA ALA A 358 2.31 21.42 -7.06
C ALA A 358 1.11 20.46 -7.12
N SER A 359 0.44 20.43 -8.28
CA SER A 359 -0.66 19.51 -8.56
C SER A 359 -0.46 18.85 -9.91
N TYR A 360 -0.86 17.60 -10.04
CA TYR A 360 -1.02 16.93 -11.34
C TYR A 360 -2.49 16.86 -11.76
N SER A 361 -2.71 16.46 -13.00
CA SER A 361 -4.04 16.19 -13.56
C SER A 361 -4.31 14.69 -13.53
N LEU A 362 -5.57 14.29 -13.37
CA LEU A 362 -5.98 12.88 -13.47
C LEU A 362 -5.86 12.37 -14.90
N THR A 363 -5.39 11.14 -15.06
CA THR A 363 -5.52 10.43 -16.35
C THR A 363 -6.54 9.29 -16.28
N GLY A 364 -6.89 8.83 -15.07
CA GLY A 364 -7.78 7.69 -14.87
C GLY A 364 -7.14 6.35 -15.24
N LEU A 365 -5.81 6.30 -15.35
CA LEU A 365 -5.05 5.11 -15.77
C LEU A 365 -4.06 4.69 -14.69
N PHE A 366 -3.82 3.39 -14.58
CA PHE A 366 -2.70 2.88 -13.79
C PHE A 366 -1.39 3.20 -14.50
N ALA A 367 -0.43 3.70 -13.74
CA ALA A 367 0.89 3.96 -14.24
C ALA A 367 1.77 2.71 -14.08
N ASN A 368 2.74 2.62 -14.97
CA ASN A 368 3.87 1.73 -14.82
C ASN A 368 5.05 2.53 -14.29
N LEU A 369 5.82 1.92 -13.40
CA LEU A 369 7.13 2.39 -13.00
C LEU A 369 8.17 1.70 -13.89
N CYS A 370 9.01 2.48 -14.56
CA CYS A 370 10.16 2.01 -15.32
C CYS A 370 11.45 2.51 -14.65
N ILE A 371 12.44 1.62 -14.58
CA ILE A 371 13.78 1.91 -14.09
C ILE A 371 14.78 1.40 -15.12
N GLY A 372 15.88 2.14 -15.35
CA GLY A 372 16.91 1.72 -16.32
C GLY A 372 16.72 2.27 -17.73
N TYR A 373 15.46 2.51 -18.11
CA TYR A 373 15.06 2.72 -19.49
C TYR A 373 14.04 3.86 -19.62
N PRO A 374 14.39 4.97 -20.30
CA PRO A 374 13.41 5.96 -20.72
C PRO A 374 12.70 5.52 -22.00
N LEU A 375 11.38 5.42 -21.92
CA LEU A 375 10.50 5.43 -23.10
C LEU A 375 10.56 6.82 -23.75
N ASN A 376 10.56 6.85 -25.08
CA ASN A 376 10.49 8.09 -25.83
C ASN A 376 9.03 8.52 -26.02
N CYS A 377 8.57 9.46 -25.21
CA CYS A 377 7.18 9.98 -25.23
C CYS A 377 7.12 11.50 -25.43
N GLY A 378 8.18 12.10 -25.99
CA GLY A 378 8.14 13.49 -26.48
C GLY A 378 8.30 14.61 -25.46
N SER A 379 8.74 14.35 -24.22
CA SER A 379 8.75 15.37 -23.15
C SER A 379 10.07 15.61 -22.40
N SER A 380 11.24 15.09 -22.82
CA SER A 380 12.48 15.40 -22.07
C SER A 380 13.77 15.53 -22.88
N SER A 381 14.67 16.38 -22.40
CA SER A 381 16.08 16.54 -22.81
C SER A 381 17.00 15.44 -22.26
N VAL A 382 16.47 14.51 -21.44
CA VAL A 382 17.23 13.48 -20.71
C VAL A 382 16.75 12.10 -21.15
N ASN A 383 17.40 11.53 -22.16
CA ASN A 383 16.99 10.26 -22.78
C ASN A 383 18.04 9.14 -22.66
N GLY A 384 19.04 9.31 -21.80
CA GLY A 384 20.06 8.28 -21.55
C GLY A 384 19.55 7.13 -20.68
N TYR A 385 20.07 5.94 -20.94
CA TYR A 385 19.81 4.73 -20.18
C TYR A 385 20.64 4.70 -18.90
N TYR A 386 20.04 4.28 -17.79
CA TYR A 386 20.78 4.17 -16.54
C TYR A 386 21.75 2.99 -16.58
N GLN A 387 22.98 3.27 -16.14
CA GLN A 387 24.05 2.29 -16.01
C GLN A 387 24.58 2.37 -14.59
N GLY A 388 24.46 1.28 -13.85
CA GLY A 388 24.79 1.24 -12.43
C GLY A 388 23.91 0.27 -11.67
N TYR A 389 23.98 0.32 -10.36
CA TYR A 389 23.26 -0.58 -9.46
C TYR A 389 22.10 0.16 -8.80
N ILE A 390 21.02 -0.57 -8.53
CA ILE A 390 19.90 -0.12 -7.69
C ILE A 390 19.57 -1.24 -6.73
N ASP A 391 19.24 -0.84 -5.51
CA ASP A 391 18.96 -1.72 -4.42
C ASP A 391 17.86 -1.11 -3.52
N GLU A 392 17.14 -1.96 -2.77
CA GLU A 392 16.22 -1.57 -1.71
C GLU A 392 15.19 -0.52 -2.17
N LEU A 393 14.41 -0.84 -3.20
CA LEU A 393 13.41 0.05 -3.79
C LEU A 393 12.09 -0.04 -3.04
N TYR A 394 11.71 1.03 -2.36
CA TYR A 394 10.44 1.19 -1.65
C TYR A 394 9.55 2.20 -2.35
N ILE A 395 8.25 1.90 -2.40
CA ILE A 395 7.22 2.79 -2.94
C ILE A 395 6.09 2.89 -1.91
N TYR A 396 5.73 4.11 -1.52
CA TYR A 396 4.73 4.38 -0.48
C TYR A 396 3.55 5.18 -1.01
N ASN A 397 2.38 4.98 -0.39
CA ASN A 397 1.14 5.73 -0.63
C ASN A 397 0.96 6.99 0.23
N ARG A 398 2.07 7.45 0.80
CA ARG A 398 2.11 8.60 1.68
C ARG A 398 3.39 9.40 1.44
N GLU A 399 3.36 10.63 1.90
CA GLU A 399 4.56 11.43 2.06
C GLU A 399 5.33 10.90 3.27
N LEU A 400 6.57 10.49 3.06
CA LEU A 400 7.47 10.13 4.14
C LEU A 400 7.92 11.40 4.86
N SER A 401 7.94 11.36 6.19
CA SER A 401 8.54 12.40 7.02
C SER A 401 10.06 12.31 6.99
N GLN A 402 10.73 13.37 7.44
CA GLN A 402 12.18 13.35 7.64
C GLN A 402 12.64 12.17 8.51
N THR A 403 11.90 11.84 9.58
CA THR A 403 12.21 10.69 10.45
C THR A 403 12.09 9.35 9.71
N ASP A 404 11.05 9.19 8.88
CA ASP A 404 10.90 7.99 8.05
C ASP A 404 12.09 7.84 7.10
N VAL A 405 12.46 8.92 6.41
CA VAL A 405 13.55 8.93 5.42
C VAL A 405 14.91 8.65 6.08
N THR A 406 15.18 9.21 7.27
CA THR A 406 16.40 8.92 8.02
C THR A 406 16.48 7.46 8.47
N SER A 407 15.34 6.87 8.86
CA SER A 407 15.28 5.45 9.25
C SER A 407 15.60 4.53 8.07
N LEU A 408 15.07 4.85 6.88
CA LEU A 408 15.35 4.11 5.65
C LEU A 408 16.79 4.29 5.10
N ALA A 409 17.50 5.33 5.54
CA ALA A 409 18.87 5.61 5.09
C ALA A 409 19.93 4.86 5.94
N ASN A 410 19.53 4.25 7.05
CA ASN A 410 20.39 3.45 7.92
C ASN A 410 19.67 2.11 8.24
N PRO A 411 19.50 1.24 7.22
CA PRO A 411 18.71 0.02 7.32
C PRO A 411 19.29 -1.01 8.31
#